data_AF-A0A242DHI7-F1
#
_entry.id   AF-A0A242DHI7-F1
#
_cell.length_a   1.000
_cell.length_b   1.000
_cell.length_c   1.000
_cell.angle_alpha   90.00
_cell.angle_beta   90.00
_cell.angle_gamma   90.00
#
_symmetry.space_group_name_H-M   'P 1'
#
loop_
_entity.id
_entity.type
_entity.pdbx_description
1 polymer ?
#
loop_
_entity_poly.entity_id
_entity_poly.type
_entity_poly.pdbx_seq_one_letter_code
_entity_poly.pdbx_strand_id
1 'polypeptide(L)'
;MVKLPQSMVNTLRTGSVSIGGSFYVPKIPDKESVKNKINSIFTRNTSLTEKALDYFLYSCRAQLFWDGNKRTSLICTNKFMIENGIGVLIIEEKHIRRFNKLMIQYYETADSSKIKRFLYDNCIIGIDYAN
;
A
#
# COMPACT_ATOMS: atom_id res chain seq x y z
N MET A 1 23.31 2.85 9.38
CA MET A 1 22.12 3.45 8.72
C MET A 1 22.21 4.95 8.91
N VAL A 2 22.31 5.75 7.84
CA VAL A 2 22.29 7.21 7.95
C VAL A 2 20.87 7.62 8.36
N LYS A 3 20.74 8.35 9.47
CA LYS A 3 19.43 8.81 9.94
C LYS A 3 18.93 9.90 9.00
N LEU A 4 17.69 9.78 8.53
CA LEU A 4 17.05 10.83 7.72
C LEU A 4 17.02 12.15 8.52
N PRO A 5 17.40 13.29 7.91
CA PRO A 5 17.21 14.59 8.52
C PRO A 5 15.77 14.80 8.96
N GLN A 6 15.56 15.42 10.13
CA GLN A 6 14.22 15.60 10.69
C GLN A 6 13.29 16.40 9.77
N SER A 7 13.84 17.34 8.98
CA SER A 7 13.10 18.12 7.97
C SER A 7 12.54 17.29 6.82
N MET A 8 13.04 16.07 6.62
CA MET A 8 12.58 15.15 5.57
C MET A 8 11.55 14.15 6.10
N VAL A 9 11.44 13.97 7.41
CA VAL A 9 10.46 13.05 7.98
C VAL A 9 9.04 13.56 7.71
N ASN A 10 8.13 12.67 7.29
CA ASN A 10 6.73 12.98 6.97
C ASN A 10 6.50 13.98 5.84
N THR A 11 7.51 14.28 5.02
CA THR A 11 7.35 15.13 3.83
C THR A 11 7.25 14.31 2.56
N LEU A 12 6.52 14.84 1.57
CA LEU A 12 6.54 14.28 0.23
C LEU A 12 7.98 14.33 -0.29
N ARG A 13 8.52 13.18 -0.72
CA ARG A 13 9.93 13.16 -1.12
C ARG A 13 10.15 13.95 -2.40
N THR A 14 11.27 14.63 -2.44
CA THR A 14 11.74 15.42 -3.59
C THR A 14 12.94 14.77 -4.30
N GLY A 15 13.31 13.54 -3.89
CA GLY A 15 14.42 12.78 -4.44
C GLY A 15 14.11 11.30 -4.58
N SER A 16 15.08 10.55 -5.11
CA SER A 16 14.95 9.11 -5.37
C SER A 16 15.09 8.28 -4.09
N VAL A 17 14.42 7.11 -4.08
CA VAL A 17 14.53 6.09 -3.04
C VAL A 17 14.64 4.71 -3.67
N SER A 18 15.27 3.78 -2.97
CA SER A 18 15.33 2.36 -3.36
C SER A 18 14.34 1.54 -2.54
N ILE A 19 13.79 0.48 -3.14
CA ILE A 19 13.00 -0.51 -2.43
C ILE A 19 13.88 -1.73 -2.15
N GLY A 20 14.06 -2.08 -0.88
CA GLY A 20 14.85 -3.27 -0.50
C GLY A 20 14.33 -4.53 -1.18
N GLY A 21 15.23 -5.27 -1.84
CA GLY A 21 14.92 -6.52 -2.53
C GLY A 21 14.22 -6.37 -3.90
N SER A 22 14.20 -5.16 -4.49
CA SER A 22 13.66 -4.93 -5.83
C SER A 22 14.55 -3.97 -6.62
N PHE A 23 14.67 -4.20 -7.93
CA PHE A 23 15.36 -3.27 -8.85
C PHE A 23 14.49 -2.10 -9.30
N TYR A 24 13.22 -2.08 -8.92
CA TYR A 24 12.31 -1.00 -9.29
C TYR A 24 12.66 0.31 -8.58
N VAL A 25 12.77 1.37 -9.37
CA VAL A 25 12.97 2.73 -8.88
C VAL A 25 11.68 3.54 -9.05
N PRO A 26 11.00 3.94 -7.96
CA PRO A 26 9.79 4.75 -8.03
C PRO A 26 10.11 6.19 -8.48
N LYS A 27 9.30 6.72 -9.40
CA LYS A 27 9.37 8.12 -9.83
C LYS A 27 9.20 9.06 -8.64
N ILE A 28 9.89 10.20 -8.64
CA ILE A 28 9.69 11.27 -7.65
C ILE A 28 8.21 11.68 -7.71
N PRO A 29 7.49 11.67 -6.57
CA PRO A 29 6.06 11.93 -6.57
C PRO A 29 5.78 13.40 -6.85
N ASP A 30 4.89 13.63 -7.81
CA ASP A 30 4.25 14.92 -8.02
C ASP A 30 2.94 14.98 -7.23
N LYS A 31 2.73 16.08 -6.49
CA LYS A 31 1.60 16.22 -5.56
C LYS A 31 0.26 16.15 -6.28
N GLU A 32 0.12 16.77 -7.43
CA GLU A 32 -1.13 16.83 -8.17
C GLU A 32 -1.45 15.46 -8.81
N SER A 33 -0.46 14.88 -9.48
CA SER A 33 -0.56 13.54 -10.07
C SER A 33 -0.93 12.48 -9.03
N VAL A 34 -0.34 12.55 -7.82
CA VAL A 34 -0.66 11.65 -6.72
C VAL A 34 -2.11 11.81 -6.26
N LYS A 35 -2.58 13.05 -6.08
CA LYS A 35 -3.98 13.32 -5.72
C LYS A 35 -4.94 12.79 -6.77
N ASN A 36 -4.69 13.07 -8.04
CA ASN A 36 -5.51 12.60 -9.16
C ASN A 36 -5.56 11.08 -9.22
N LYS A 37 -4.41 10.42 -8.99
CA LYS A 37 -4.36 8.96 -8.95
C LYS A 37 -5.15 8.38 -7.78
N ILE A 38 -5.03 8.94 -6.58
CA ILE A 38 -5.82 8.52 -5.42
C ILE A 38 -7.32 8.72 -5.70
N ASN A 39 -7.73 9.88 -6.20
CA ASN A 39 -9.12 10.14 -6.56
C ASN A 39 -9.65 9.13 -7.57
N SER A 40 -8.89 8.82 -8.62
CA SER A 40 -9.28 7.83 -9.64
C SER A 40 -9.50 6.43 -9.08
N ILE A 41 -8.76 6.03 -8.03
CA ILE A 41 -8.95 4.76 -7.35
C ILE A 41 -10.31 4.76 -6.64
N PHE A 42 -10.62 5.82 -5.91
CA PHE A 42 -11.82 5.89 -5.09
C PHE A 42 -13.11 6.19 -5.88
N THR A 43 -13.01 6.81 -7.06
CA THR A 43 -14.16 7.07 -7.95
C THR A 43 -14.48 5.93 -8.91
N ARG A 44 -13.61 4.90 -8.99
CA ARG A 44 -13.81 3.74 -9.87
C ARG A 44 -15.09 2.97 -9.48
N ASN A 45 -15.78 2.40 -10.47
CA ASN A 45 -16.97 1.57 -10.23
C ASN A 45 -16.57 0.14 -9.84
N THR A 46 -16.00 -0.01 -8.64
CA THR A 46 -15.56 -1.29 -8.06
C THR A 46 -15.97 -1.37 -6.60
N SER A 47 -15.87 -2.56 -6.00
CA SER A 47 -16.16 -2.74 -4.57
C SER A 47 -15.27 -1.87 -3.68
N LEU A 48 -15.76 -1.52 -2.48
CA LEU A 48 -14.97 -0.78 -1.49
C LEU A 48 -13.70 -1.54 -1.10
N THR A 49 -13.79 -2.87 -0.96
CA THR A 49 -12.63 -3.74 -0.73
C THR A 49 -11.59 -3.63 -1.83
N GLU A 50 -12.02 -3.63 -3.10
CA GLU A 50 -11.09 -3.47 -4.22
C GLU A 50 -10.41 -2.09 -4.21
N LYS A 51 -11.17 -1.03 -3.91
CA LYS A 51 -10.60 0.33 -3.76
C LYS A 51 -9.56 0.40 -2.66
N ALA A 52 -9.82 -0.23 -1.52
CA ALA A 52 -8.89 -0.29 -0.39
C ALA A 52 -7.58 -0.99 -0.78
N LEU A 53 -7.67 -2.18 -1.40
CA LEU A 53 -6.49 -2.92 -1.84
C LEU A 53 -5.72 -2.22 -2.96
N ASP A 54 -6.43 -1.58 -3.91
CA ASP A 54 -5.80 -0.75 -4.95
C ASP A 54 -5.02 0.41 -4.35
N TYR A 55 -5.62 1.11 -3.39
CA TYR A 55 -4.96 2.21 -2.69
C TYR A 55 -3.72 1.73 -1.92
N PHE A 56 -3.83 0.63 -1.17
CA PHE A 56 -2.72 0.04 -0.43
C PHE A 56 -1.54 -0.27 -1.35
N LEU A 57 -1.80 -0.98 -2.46
CA LEU A 57 -0.77 -1.40 -3.41
C LEU A 57 -0.19 -0.21 -4.18
N TYR A 58 -1.03 0.73 -4.61
CA TYR A 58 -0.56 1.96 -5.27
C TYR A 58 0.39 2.73 -4.35
N SER A 59 -0.04 3.03 -3.13
CA SER A 59 0.74 3.86 -2.19
C SER A 59 2.06 3.18 -1.78
N CYS A 60 2.05 1.85 -1.59
CA CYS A 60 3.27 1.08 -1.33
C CYS A 60 4.25 1.12 -2.50
N ARG A 61 3.77 1.18 -3.75
CA ARG A 61 4.59 1.21 -4.98
C ARG A 61 5.07 2.61 -5.33
N ALA A 62 4.28 3.63 -5.07
CA ALA A 62 4.63 5.02 -5.33
C ALA A 62 5.76 5.53 -4.41
N GLN A 63 5.90 4.93 -3.21
CA GLN A 63 6.88 5.34 -2.20
C GLN A 63 6.83 6.87 -1.98
N LEU A 64 5.70 7.41 -1.53
CA LEU A 64 5.46 8.87 -1.49
C LEU A 64 6.40 9.62 -0.53
N PHE A 65 6.86 8.96 0.51
CA PHE A 65 7.68 9.53 1.58
C PHE A 65 9.10 8.96 1.57
N TRP A 66 10.01 9.62 2.30
CA TRP A 66 11.39 9.18 2.46
C TRP A 66 11.55 7.84 3.20
N ASP A 67 10.63 7.54 4.11
CA ASP A 67 10.52 6.24 4.81
C ASP A 67 9.06 6.05 5.27
N GLY A 68 8.73 4.84 5.75
CA GLY A 68 7.46 4.56 6.39
C GLY A 68 6.33 4.21 5.43
N ASN A 69 6.59 4.21 4.11
CA ASN A 69 5.57 4.05 3.07
C ASN A 69 4.60 2.88 3.33
N LYS A 70 5.10 1.66 3.56
CA LYS A 70 4.22 0.49 3.83
C LYS A 70 3.36 0.64 5.09
N ARG A 71 3.92 1.24 6.16
CA ARG A 71 3.22 1.44 7.44
C ARG A 71 2.11 2.49 7.28
N THR A 72 2.44 3.62 6.65
CA THR A 72 1.48 4.68 6.33
C THR A 72 0.38 4.17 5.41
N SER A 73 0.74 3.44 4.34
CA SER A 73 -0.22 2.78 3.45
C SER A 73 -1.19 1.88 4.19
N LEU A 74 -0.69 1.04 5.10
CA LEU A 74 -1.52 0.12 5.87
C LEU A 74 -2.49 0.87 6.80
N ILE A 75 -2.01 1.90 7.51
CA ILE A 75 -2.83 2.73 8.41
C ILE A 75 -3.95 3.43 7.62
N CYS A 76 -3.61 4.08 6.50
CA CYS A 76 -4.60 4.79 5.68
C CYS A 76 -5.62 3.82 5.07
N THR A 77 -5.18 2.64 4.63
CA THR A 77 -6.08 1.59 4.12
C THR A 77 -7.03 1.11 5.21
N ASN A 78 -6.52 0.81 6.40
CA ASN A 78 -7.34 0.34 7.52
C ASN A 78 -8.31 1.40 8.03
N LYS A 79 -7.92 2.68 8.05
CA LYS A 79 -8.86 3.77 8.32
C LYS A 79 -10.06 3.71 7.38
N PHE A 80 -9.81 3.63 6.07
CA PHE A 80 -10.87 3.55 5.07
C PHE A 80 -11.73 2.28 5.25
N MET A 81 -11.10 1.14 5.49
CA MET A 81 -11.83 -0.13 5.66
C MET A 81 -12.73 -0.13 6.91
N ILE A 82 -12.24 0.40 8.04
CA ILE A 82 -12.99 0.52 9.29
C ILE A 82 -14.17 1.49 9.13
N GLU A 83 -13.94 2.66 8.54
CA GLU A 83 -15.01 3.67 8.32
C GLU A 83 -16.15 3.15 7.44
N ASN A 84 -15.89 2.16 6.58
CA ASN A 84 -16.86 1.56 5.69
C ASN A 84 -17.38 0.19 6.16
N GLY A 85 -16.94 -0.31 7.32
CA GLY A 85 -17.39 -1.59 7.87
C GLY A 85 -16.99 -2.82 7.03
N ILE A 86 -15.89 -2.74 6.25
CA ILE A 86 -15.45 -3.82 5.35
C ILE A 86 -14.27 -4.64 5.90
N GLY A 87 -14.09 -4.64 7.23
CA GLY A 87 -13.04 -5.36 7.95
C GLY A 87 -11.74 -4.58 8.11
N VAL A 88 -10.65 -5.30 8.39
CA VAL A 88 -9.31 -4.73 8.60
C VAL A 88 -8.27 -5.56 7.82
N LEU A 89 -7.33 -4.89 7.17
CA LEU A 89 -6.18 -5.52 6.53
C LEU A 89 -5.07 -5.79 7.56
N ILE A 90 -4.79 -7.05 7.83
CA ILE A 90 -3.77 -7.53 8.76
C ILE A 90 -2.87 -8.55 8.05
N ILE A 91 -1.57 -8.29 8.03
CA ILE A 91 -0.57 -9.21 7.49
C ILE A 91 0.09 -9.91 8.68
N GLU A 92 -0.47 -11.07 9.04
CA GLU A 92 0.05 -11.90 10.14
C GLU A 92 1.47 -12.41 9.85
N GLU A 93 2.21 -12.76 10.90
CA GLU A 93 3.59 -13.25 10.80
C GLU A 93 3.74 -14.42 9.82
N LYS A 94 2.81 -15.38 9.87
CA LYS A 94 2.76 -16.55 8.97
C LYS A 94 2.70 -16.16 7.48
N HIS A 95 2.19 -14.97 7.17
CA HIS A 95 2.00 -14.47 5.82
C HIS A 95 3.12 -13.53 5.34
N ILE A 96 3.98 -13.02 6.22
CA ILE A 96 5.01 -12.01 5.90
C ILE A 96 5.94 -12.46 4.77
N ARG A 97 6.44 -13.70 4.81
CA ARG A 97 7.38 -14.20 3.78
C ARG A 97 6.73 -14.21 2.39
N ARG A 98 5.48 -14.68 2.30
CA ARG A 98 4.73 -14.73 1.04
C ARG A 98 4.36 -13.33 0.55
N PHE A 99 3.91 -12.47 1.47
CA PHE A 99 3.62 -11.07 1.21
C PHE A 99 4.83 -10.36 0.58
N ASN A 100 6.01 -10.45 1.21
CA ASN A 100 7.22 -9.79 0.73
C ASN A 100 7.63 -10.26 -0.67
N LYS A 101 7.55 -11.58 -0.93
CA LYS A 101 7.84 -12.14 -2.27
C LYS A 101 6.89 -11.58 -3.34
N LEU A 102 5.60 -11.53 -3.04
CA LEU A 102 4.59 -11.01 -3.97
C LEU A 102 4.70 -9.50 -4.16
N MET A 103 5.07 -8.75 -3.12
CA MET A 103 5.33 -7.32 -3.22
C MET A 103 6.52 -7.02 -4.12
N ILE A 104 7.62 -7.78 -4.03
CA ILE A 104 8.78 -7.65 -4.94
C ILE A 104 8.35 -7.87 -6.39
N GLN A 105 7.61 -8.94 -6.67
CA GLN A 105 7.08 -9.21 -8.01
C GLN A 105 6.20 -8.07 -8.53
N TYR A 106 5.31 -7.54 -7.69
CA TYR A 106 4.48 -6.39 -8.04
C TYR A 106 5.31 -5.12 -8.27
N TYR A 107 6.37 -4.90 -7.48
CA TYR A 107 7.26 -3.77 -7.71
C TYR A 107 7.99 -3.84 -9.04
N GLU A 108 8.36 -5.03 -9.52
CA GLU A 108 9.10 -5.15 -10.77
C GLU A 108 8.18 -5.12 -11.99
N THR A 109 6.98 -5.69 -11.87
CA THR A 109 6.08 -5.90 -13.02
C THR A 109 4.94 -4.90 -13.12
N ALA A 110 4.63 -4.18 -12.02
CA ALA A 110 3.38 -3.43 -11.84
C ALA A 110 2.09 -4.29 -11.92
N ASP A 111 2.19 -5.61 -12.04
CA ASP A 111 1.04 -6.52 -12.01
C ASP A 111 0.60 -6.76 -10.56
N SER A 112 -0.53 -6.16 -10.19
CA SER A 112 -1.09 -6.27 -8.84
C SER A 112 -1.89 -7.56 -8.60
N SER A 113 -2.16 -8.35 -9.64
CA SER A 113 -3.16 -9.42 -9.60
C SER A 113 -2.87 -10.46 -8.51
N LYS A 114 -1.63 -10.96 -8.46
CA LYS A 114 -1.23 -12.02 -7.51
C LYS A 114 -1.21 -11.53 -6.06
N ILE A 115 -0.65 -10.34 -5.82
CA ILE A 115 -0.58 -9.79 -4.47
C ILE A 115 -1.97 -9.38 -3.96
N LYS A 116 -2.78 -8.77 -4.82
CA LYS A 116 -4.15 -8.36 -4.47
C LYS A 116 -5.00 -9.56 -4.09
N ARG A 117 -4.94 -10.64 -4.89
CA ARG A 117 -5.65 -11.88 -4.58
C ARG A 117 -5.19 -12.48 -3.25
N PHE A 118 -3.87 -12.53 -3.01
CA PHE A 118 -3.32 -13.02 -1.75
C PHE A 118 -3.82 -12.21 -0.54
N LEU A 119 -3.81 -10.87 -0.63
CA LEU A 119 -4.30 -10.00 0.44
C LEU A 119 -5.80 -10.22 0.70
N TYR A 120 -6.60 -10.34 -0.36
CA TYR A 120 -8.03 -10.60 -0.24
C TYR A 120 -8.32 -11.93 0.45
N ASP A 121 -7.67 -13.00 0.00
CA ASP A 121 -7.95 -14.36 0.48
C ASP A 121 -7.40 -14.63 1.90
N ASN A 122 -6.36 -13.91 2.36
CA ASN A 122 -5.61 -14.30 3.56
C ASN A 122 -5.40 -13.17 4.58
N CYS A 123 -5.62 -11.92 4.22
CA CYS A 123 -5.20 -10.78 5.05
C CYS A 123 -6.34 -9.84 5.44
N ILE A 124 -7.58 -10.07 4.99
CA ILE A 124 -8.74 -9.30 5.42
C ILE A 124 -9.43 -10.07 6.53
N ILE A 125 -9.50 -9.45 7.70
CA ILE A 125 -10.24 -9.99 8.85
C ILE A 125 -11.54 -9.18 8.97
N GLY A 126 -12.66 -9.87 8.78
CA GLY A 126 -14.01 -9.33 8.97
C GLY A 126 -14.49 -9.50 10.41
N ILE A 127 -15.75 -9.16 10.64
CA ILE A 127 -16.45 -9.51 11.87
C ILE A 127 -17.06 -10.89 11.66
N ASP A 128 -16.60 -11.88 12.42
CA ASP A 128 -17.28 -13.16 12.54
C ASP A 128 -18.48 -12.97 13.47
N TYR A 129 -19.69 -13.01 12.91
CA TYR A 129 -20.90 -13.11 13.72
C TYR A 129 -21.04 -14.57 14.17
N ALA A 130 -20.99 -14.79 15.48
CA ALA A 130 -21.46 -16.06 16.03
C ALA A 130 -22.98 -16.13 15.82
N ASN A 131 -23.44 -17.16 15.10
CA ASN A 131 -24.85 -17.54 15.11
C ASN A 131 -25.19 -18.22 16.43
#